data_AF-A0A661GL42-F1
#
_entry.id   AF-A0A661GL42-F1
#
_cell.length_a   1.000
_cell.length_b   1.000
_cell.length_c   1.000
_cell.angle_alpha   90.00
_cell.angle_beta   90.00
_cell.angle_gamma   90.00
#
_symmetry.space_group_name_H-M   'P 1'
#
loop_
_entity.id
_entity.type
_entity.pdbx_description
1 polymer ?
#
loop_
_entity_poly.entity_id
_entity_poly.type
_entity_poly.pdbx_seq_one_letter_code
_entity_poly.pdbx_strand_id
1 'polypeptide(L)'
;MESYEQLISTLALVLGVGWASGINLYAAVAVLGFAGATGNLELPAGLETLQDPLVIGIACLMYVVEFFADKTPGVDSVWDTLHTFIRIPAGAMLAAGAVGDVTPALEIGAGLLGGS
;
A
#
# COMPACT_ATOMS: atom_id res chain seq x y z
N MET A 1 2.79 29.56 -8.56
CA MET A 1 3.87 28.62 -8.92
C MET A 1 4.00 27.52 -7.87
N GLU A 2 3.88 27.82 -6.57
CA GLU A 2 3.92 26.82 -5.48
C GLU A 2 2.98 25.61 -5.67
N SER A 3 1.73 25.83 -6.08
CA SER A 3 0.79 24.71 -6.28
C SER A 3 1.21 23.74 -7.40
N TYR A 4 1.93 24.21 -8.44
CA TYR A 4 2.37 23.36 -9.54
C TYR A 4 3.59 22.51 -9.15
N GLU A 5 4.53 23.11 -8.41
CA GLU A 5 5.68 22.42 -7.80
C GLU A 5 5.20 21.31 -6.83
N GLN A 6 4.22 21.62 -5.98
CA GLN A 6 3.65 20.67 -5.04
C GLN A 6 2.94 19.51 -5.75
N LEU A 7 2.24 19.79 -6.85
CA LEU A 7 1.57 18.78 -7.67
C LEU A 7 2.60 17.88 -8.39
N ILE A 8 3.65 18.46 -8.97
CA ILE A 8 4.76 17.70 -9.58
C ILE A 8 5.44 16.82 -8.54
N SER A 9 5.76 17.36 -7.36
CA SER A 9 6.40 16.62 -6.26
C SER A 9 5.53 15.45 -5.81
N THR A 10 4.22 15.68 -5.65
CA THR A 10 3.27 14.64 -5.27
C THR A 10 3.18 13.56 -6.35
N LEU A 11 3.11 13.94 -7.63
CA LEU A 11 3.11 12.99 -8.74
C LEU A 11 4.41 12.18 -8.81
N ALA A 12 5.56 12.83 -8.66
CA ALA A 12 6.86 12.16 -8.66
C ALA A 12 6.96 11.15 -7.51
N LEU A 13 6.48 11.52 -6.31
CA LEU A 13 6.40 10.63 -5.17
C LEU A 13 5.47 9.46 -5.49
N VAL A 14 4.19 9.69 -5.80
CA VAL A 14 3.21 8.62 -6.04
C VAL A 14 3.64 7.67 -7.15
N LEU A 15 4.22 8.18 -8.24
CA LEU A 15 4.73 7.35 -9.34
C LEU A 15 5.97 6.55 -8.92
N GLY A 16 6.91 7.18 -8.21
CA GLY A 16 8.11 6.52 -7.70
C GLY A 16 7.79 5.43 -6.68
N VAL A 17 6.88 5.72 -5.74
CA VAL A 17 6.37 4.76 -4.76
C VAL A 17 5.60 3.64 -5.46
N GLY A 18 4.73 3.98 -6.42
CA GLY A 18 3.96 2.99 -7.18
C GLY A 18 4.86 2.01 -7.91
N TRP A 19 5.91 2.50 -8.58
CA TRP A 19 6.91 1.64 -9.21
C TRP A 19 7.69 0.80 -8.19
N ALA A 20 8.21 1.41 -7.12
CA ALA A 20 8.99 0.70 -6.10
C ALA A 20 8.18 -0.40 -5.41
N SER A 21 6.89 -0.15 -5.16
CA SER A 21 5.98 -1.13 -4.56
C SER A 21 5.74 -2.35 -5.44
N GLY A 22 5.91 -2.23 -6.76
CA GLY A 22 5.85 -3.35 -7.71
C GLY A 22 7.05 -4.29 -7.62
N ILE A 23 8.18 -3.83 -7.06
CA ILE A 23 9.34 -4.69 -6.77
C ILE A 23 9.19 -5.33 -5.39
N ASN A 24 8.92 -4.51 -4.37
CA ASN A 24 8.66 -4.99 -3.01
C ASN A 24 7.88 -3.93 -2.22
N LEU A 25 6.62 -4.25 -1.90
CA LEU A 25 5.72 -3.35 -1.20
C LEU A 25 6.24 -2.99 0.20
N TYR A 26 6.69 -3.98 0.96
CA TYR A 26 7.10 -3.79 2.34
C TYR A 26 8.38 -2.94 2.43
N ALA A 27 9.33 -3.14 1.52
CA ALA A 27 10.52 -2.31 1.41
C ALA A 27 10.18 -0.86 1.04
N ALA A 28 9.29 -0.66 0.07
CA ALA A 28 8.85 0.67 -0.32
C ALA A 28 8.23 1.43 0.87
N VAL A 29 7.31 0.79 1.59
CA VAL A 29 6.67 1.36 2.79
C VAL A 29 7.68 1.63 3.90
N ALA A 30 8.60 0.71 4.17
CA ALA A 30 9.61 0.89 5.20
C ALA A 30 10.54 2.09 4.91
N VAL A 31 11.00 2.22 3.66
CA VAL A 31 11.88 3.33 3.24
C VAL A 31 11.16 4.66 3.29
N LEU A 32 9.92 4.74 2.79
CA LEU A 32 9.10 5.96 2.85
C LEU A 32 8.77 6.37 4.27
N GLY A 33 8.33 5.42 5.08
CA GLY A 33 8.00 5.65 6.48
C GLY A 33 9.21 6.14 7.27
N PHE A 34 10.38 5.53 7.06
CA PHE A 34 11.62 5.97 7.69
C PHE A 34 12.08 7.34 7.21
N ALA A 35 12.00 7.61 5.90
CA ALA A 35 12.32 8.92 5.33
C ALA A 35 11.41 10.03 5.86
N GLY A 36 10.12 9.71 6.06
CA GLY A 36 9.15 10.59 6.70
C GLY A 36 9.40 10.83 8.18
N ALA A 37 9.53 9.76 8.95
CA ALA A 37 9.76 9.82 10.40
C ALA A 37 11.06 10.55 10.79
N THR A 38 12.06 10.53 9.91
CA THR A 38 13.33 11.26 10.11
C THR A 38 13.30 12.70 9.60
N GLY A 39 12.19 13.16 9.02
CA GLY A 39 12.05 14.51 8.46
C GLY A 39 12.84 14.74 7.17
N ASN A 40 13.37 13.69 6.55
CA ASN A 40 14.07 13.80 5.26
C ASN A 40 13.12 13.95 4.07
N LEU A 41 11.84 13.58 4.25
CA LEU A 41 10.80 13.68 3.24
C LEU A 41 9.50 14.17 3.89
N GLU A 42 8.92 15.25 3.37
CA GLU A 42 7.56 15.65 3.75
C GLU A 42 6.55 14.78 2.99
N LEU A 43 5.83 13.93 3.71
CA LEU A 43 4.79 13.11 3.09
C LEU A 43 3.48 13.91 2.95
N PRO A 44 2.80 13.82 1.80
CA PRO A 44 1.52 14.49 1.59
C PRO A 44 0.42 13.87 2.47
N ALA A 45 -0.66 14.66 2.66
CA ALA A 45 -1.84 14.25 3.44
C ALA A 45 -2.36 12.90 2.96
N GLY A 46 -2.47 11.93 3.88
CA GLY A 46 -2.87 10.55 3.62
C GLY A 46 -1.74 9.51 3.73
N LEU A 47 -0.48 9.91 3.57
CA LEU A 47 0.69 9.03 3.76
C LEU A 47 1.38 9.23 5.12
N GLU A 48 0.90 10.17 5.94
CA GLU A 48 1.44 10.45 7.27
C GLU A 48 1.43 9.22 8.19
N THR A 49 0.46 8.32 7.99
CA THR A 49 0.36 7.04 8.71
C THR A 49 1.55 6.12 8.47
N LEU A 50 2.27 6.26 7.35
CA LEU A 50 3.49 5.49 7.08
C LEU A 50 4.64 5.90 8.01
N GLN A 51 4.59 7.09 8.60
CA GLN A 51 5.60 7.58 9.53
C GLN A 51 5.44 6.96 10.93
N ASP A 52 4.34 6.25 11.19
CA ASP A 52 4.10 5.61 12.48
C ASP A 52 5.15 4.51 12.74
N PRO A 53 5.86 4.54 13.88
CA PRO A 53 6.90 3.56 14.19
C PRO A 53 6.42 2.10 14.16
N LEU A 54 5.14 1.83 14.47
CA LEU A 54 4.56 0.50 14.35
C LEU A 54 4.41 0.08 12.90
N VAL A 55 3.95 0.99 12.03
CA VAL A 55 3.80 0.72 10.60
C VAL A 55 5.16 0.44 9.97
N ILE A 56 6.17 1.25 10.29
CA ILE A 56 7.56 1.04 9.84
C ILE A 56 8.09 -0.31 10.35
N GLY A 57 7.88 -0.61 11.64
CA GLY A 57 8.32 -1.87 12.25
C GLY A 57 7.70 -3.10 11.60
N ILE A 58 6.38 -3.06 11.35
CA ILE A 58 5.65 -4.13 10.66
C ILE A 58 6.15 -4.26 9.21
N ALA A 59 6.36 -3.15 8.50
CA ALA A 59 6.87 -3.17 7.13
C ALA A 59 8.28 -3.77 7.06
N CYS A 60 9.19 -3.40 7.96
CA CYS A 60 10.51 -4.02 8.05
C CYS A 60 10.44 -5.52 8.34
N LEU A 61 9.58 -5.94 9.27
CA LEU A 61 9.40 -7.35 9.60
C LEU A 61 8.86 -8.13 8.39
N MET A 62 7.84 -7.61 7.73
CA MET A 62 7.23 -8.23 6.57
C MET A 62 8.19 -8.29 5.38
N TYR A 63 9.04 -7.28 5.18
CA TYR A 63 10.10 -7.31 4.19
C TYR A 63 11.08 -8.47 4.44
N VAL A 64 11.49 -8.66 5.70
CA VAL A 64 12.36 -9.77 6.07
C VAL A 64 11.67 -11.11 5.84
N VAL A 65 10.40 -11.25 6.24
CA VAL A 65 9.61 -12.46 6.01
C VAL A 65 9.49 -12.77 4.52
N GLU A 66 9.15 -11.78 3.70
CA GLU A 66 9.01 -11.93 2.25
C GLU A 66 10.34 -12.35 1.61
N PHE A 67 11.46 -11.72 2.03
CA PHE A 67 12.78 -12.11 1.55
C PHE A 67 13.12 -13.59 1.83
N PHE A 68 12.70 -14.13 2.98
CA PHE A 68 12.90 -15.55 3.30
C PHE A 68 11.88 -16.48 2.63
N ALA A 69 10.63 -16.02 2.48
CA ALA A 69 9.58 -16.76 1.81
C ALA A 69 9.92 -17.00 0.34
N ASP A 70 10.36 -15.96 -0.38
CA ASP A 70 10.80 -16.00 -1.78
C ASP A 70 11.93 -17.00 -2.01
N LYS A 71 12.81 -17.17 -1.02
CA LYS A 71 14.00 -18.02 -1.15
C LYS A 71 13.73 -19.49 -0.86
N THR A 72 12.55 -19.84 -0.36
CA THR A 72 12.24 -21.21 0.08
C THR A 72 11.21 -21.85 -0.86
N PRO A 73 11.61 -22.79 -1.74
CA PRO A 73 10.69 -23.42 -2.69
C PRO A 73 9.55 -24.15 -1.95
N GLY A 74 8.31 -23.82 -2.32
CA GLY A 74 7.08 -24.33 -1.69
C GLY A 74 6.48 -23.41 -0.62
N VAL A 75 7.30 -22.63 0.11
CA VAL A 75 6.78 -21.56 0.99
C VAL A 75 6.27 -20.40 0.17
N ASP A 76 6.97 -20.06 -0.91
CA ASP A 76 6.56 -19.07 -1.92
C ASP A 76 5.11 -19.29 -2.40
N SER A 77 4.78 -20.50 -2.86
CA SER A 77 3.42 -20.80 -3.35
C SER A 77 2.33 -20.72 -2.27
N VAL A 78 2.66 -21.08 -1.02
CA VAL A 78 1.73 -20.96 0.12
C VAL A 78 1.55 -19.49 0.51
N TRP A 79 2.65 -18.73 0.54
CA TRP A 79 2.67 -17.31 0.81
C TRP A 79 1.84 -16.53 -0.21
N ASP A 80 2.02 -16.84 -1.50
CA ASP A 80 1.25 -16.28 -2.61
C ASP A 80 -0.24 -16.63 -2.51
N THR A 81 -0.58 -17.88 -2.18
CA THR A 81 -1.99 -18.29 -2.01
C THR A 81 -2.65 -17.52 -0.87
N LEU A 82 -1.96 -17.38 0.26
CA LEU A 82 -2.46 -16.66 1.42
C LEU A 82 -2.62 -15.17 1.14
N HIS A 83 -1.63 -14.54 0.49
CA HIS A 83 -1.69 -13.12 0.14
C HIS A 83 -2.68 -12.83 -0.98
N THR A 84 -2.92 -13.76 -1.89
CA THR A 84 -4.01 -13.64 -2.89
C THR A 84 -5.36 -13.59 -2.18
N PHE A 85 -5.56 -14.44 -1.18
CA PHE A 85 -6.81 -14.46 -0.41
C PHE A 85 -7.01 -13.21 0.45
N ILE A 86 -5.94 -12.67 1.04
CA ILE A 86 -6.01 -11.45 1.87
C ILE A 86 -6.11 -10.18 1.00
N ARG A 87 -5.48 -10.16 -0.18
CA ARG A 87 -5.50 -8.99 -1.08
C ARG A 87 -6.88 -8.70 -1.64
N ILE A 88 -7.72 -9.71 -1.91
CA ILE A 88 -9.06 -9.49 -2.47
C ILE A 88 -9.95 -8.68 -1.49
N PRO A 89 -10.14 -9.10 -0.22
CA PRO A 89 -10.87 -8.32 0.77
C PRO A 89 -10.19 -6.99 1.10
N ALA A 90 -8.87 -6.97 1.26
CA ALA A 90 -8.16 -5.74 1.58
C ALA A 90 -8.28 -4.70 0.45
N GLY A 91 -8.18 -5.14 -0.81
CA GLY A 91 -8.39 -4.31 -1.99
C GLY A 91 -9.82 -3.78 -2.08
N ALA A 92 -10.82 -4.61 -1.78
CA ALA A 92 -12.22 -4.19 -1.70
C ALA A 92 -12.45 -3.13 -0.60
N MET A 93 -11.85 -3.31 0.58
CA MET A 93 -11.94 -2.35 1.68
C MET A 93 -11.25 -1.02 1.34
N LEU A 94 -10.07 -1.06 0.71
CA LEU A 94 -9.38 0.15 0.25
C LEU A 94 -10.16 0.87 -0.84
N ALA A 95 -10.74 0.14 -1.80
CA ALA A 95 -11.57 0.72 -2.85
C ALA A 95 -12.84 1.37 -2.26
N ALA A 96 -13.51 0.70 -1.31
CA ALA A 96 -14.65 1.28 -0.60
C ALA A 96 -14.27 2.56 0.15
N GLY A 97 -13.12 2.57 0.83
CA GLY A 97 -12.60 3.75 1.51
C GLY A 97 -12.23 4.90 0.56
N ALA A 98 -11.79 4.60 -0.65
CA ALA A 98 -11.44 5.59 -1.67
C ALA A 98 -12.67 6.20 -2.38
N VAL A 99 -13.76 5.43 -2.53
CA VAL A 99 -15.00 5.88 -3.19
C VAL A 99 -15.86 6.76 -2.26
N GLY A 100 -15.68 6.68 -0.94
CA GLY A 100 -16.41 7.50 0.03
C GLY A 100 -17.87 7.06 0.20
N ASP A 101 -18.78 7.97 0.57
CA ASP A 101 -20.20 7.66 0.76
C ASP A 101 -20.87 7.28 -0.58
N VAL A 102 -20.96 5.98 -0.83
CA VAL A 102 -21.70 5.42 -1.97
C VAL A 102 -23.16 5.21 -1.57
N THR A 103 -24.09 5.50 -2.48
CA THR A 103 -25.50 5.18 -2.21
C THR A 103 -25.67 3.67 -2.01
N PRO A 104 -26.50 3.21 -1.05
CA PRO A 104 -26.64 1.78 -0.73
C PRO A 104 -27.00 0.91 -1.94
N ALA A 105 -27.71 1.48 -2.92
CA ALA A 105 -28.06 0.79 -4.16
C ALA A 105 -26.83 0.49 -5.05
N LEU A 106 -25.84 1.39 -5.10
CA LEU A 106 -24.62 1.18 -5.88
C LEU A 106 -23.66 0.21 -5.20
N GLU A 107 -23.60 0.23 -3.86
CA GLU A 107 -22.83 -0.73 -3.06
C GLU A 107 -23.35 -2.17 -3.23
N ILE A 108 -24.67 -2.36 -3.11
CA ILE A 108 -25.33 -3.65 -3.33
C ILE A 108 -25.14 -4.09 -4.80
N GLY A 109 -25.30 -3.17 -5.76
CA GLY A 109 -25.09 -3.46 -7.18
C GLY A 109 -23.66 -3.87 -7.51
N ALA A 110 -22.66 -3.16 -7.00
CA ALA A 110 -21.25 -3.47 -7.19
C ALA A 110 -20.85 -4.79 -6.50
N GLY A 111 -21.39 -5.07 -5.31
CA GLY A 111 -21.17 -6.35 -4.62
C GLY A 111 -21.74 -7.54 -5.38
N LEU A 112 -22.93 -7.39 -5.98
CA LEU A 112 -23.55 -8.44 -6.80
C LEU A 112 -22.80 -8.68 -8.12
N LEU A 113 -22.25 -7.63 -8.74
CA LEU A 113 -21.49 -7.73 -10.00
C LEU A 113 -20.03 -8.16 -9.79
N GLY A 114 -19.42 -7.82 -8.65
CA GLY A 114 -18.04 -8.19 -8.32
C GLY A 114 -17.89 -9.57 -7.69
N GLY A 115 -18.97 -10.15 -7.16
CA GLY A 115 -19.01 -11.48 -6.56
C GLY A 115 -19.35 -12.63 -7.52
N SER A 116 -19.59 -12.34 -8.81
CA SER A 116 -19.88 -13.32 -9.86
C SER A 116 -18.67 -13.65 -10.72
#